data_AF-A0A842WJX9-F1
#
_entry.id   AF-A0A842WJX9-F1
#
_cell.length_a   1.000
_cell.length_b   1.000
_cell.length_c   1.000
_cell.angle_alpha   90.00
_cell.angle_beta   90.00
_cell.angle_gamma   90.00
#
_symmetry.space_group_name_H-M   'P 1'
#
loop_
_entity.id
_entity.type
_entity.pdbx_description
1 polymer ?
#
loop_
_entity_poly.entity_id
_entity_poly.type
_entity_poly.pdbx_seq_one_letter_code
_entity_poly.pdbx_strand_id
1 'polypeptide(L)'
;MKYLCNDDQSNKFWEYKINGTSVTVKWGRVGLSGQSKVHNFSSSDDMQKFINKKVAEKMRKNYAPVDDKKLKEEVKTAQQLGHQYKISRMLFVNQKDNKLTHLAKYDPKKWVYVEILNSWKKDITRLLLSKNESYEITGGVTEGYKSITYGQKSPTSGNFVNAVRGILRRLSEQVVEVVKARITLSGARKLDMGGDEQEYATAALDALESMNITNMDKSVVSKFATMGTRVLDL
;
A
#
# COMPACT_ATOMS: atom_id res chain seq x y z
N MET A 1 2.27 20.79 -9.56
CA MET A 1 2.53 19.32 -9.66
C MET A 1 2.66 18.73 -8.27
N LYS A 2 2.27 17.46 -8.10
CA LYS A 2 2.29 16.74 -6.81
C LYS A 2 3.00 15.40 -6.98
N TYR A 3 3.70 14.98 -5.94
CA TYR A 3 4.48 13.76 -5.93
C TYR A 3 4.34 13.06 -4.58
N LEU A 4 4.34 11.73 -4.60
CA LEU A 4 4.32 10.87 -3.42
C LEU A 4 5.55 9.97 -3.39
N CYS A 5 6.10 9.74 -2.20
CA CYS A 5 7.16 8.79 -1.95
C CYS A 5 6.71 7.85 -0.83
N ASN A 6 6.78 6.55 -1.10
CA ASN A 6 6.29 5.50 -0.21
C ASN A 6 7.30 4.40 0.02
N ASP A 7 8.57 4.78 0.10
CA ASP A 7 9.64 3.86 0.45
C ASP A 7 9.37 3.13 1.79
N ASP A 8 10.17 2.11 2.07
CA ASP A 8 9.98 1.17 3.19
C ASP A 8 9.91 1.83 4.57
N GLN A 9 10.24 3.13 4.68
CA GLN A 9 10.27 3.85 5.93
C GLN A 9 9.48 5.16 5.95
N SER A 10 8.83 5.55 4.86
CA SER A 10 8.15 6.85 4.82
C SER A 10 6.98 6.95 3.85
N ASN A 11 5.96 7.68 4.27
CA ASN A 11 4.84 8.13 3.45
C ASN A 11 4.91 9.67 3.38
N LYS A 12 5.47 10.20 2.30
CA LYS A 12 5.82 11.63 2.15
C LYS A 12 5.22 12.20 0.87
N PHE A 13 4.90 13.49 0.93
CA PHE A 13 4.51 14.26 -0.24
C PHE A 13 5.53 15.36 -0.54
N TRP A 14 5.61 15.72 -1.81
CA TRP A 14 6.28 16.91 -2.29
C TRP A 14 5.44 17.51 -3.41
N GLU A 15 5.17 18.81 -3.35
CA GLU A 15 4.45 19.51 -4.40
C GLU A 15 5.11 20.86 -4.67
N TYR A 16 4.87 21.37 -5.86
CA TYR A 16 5.22 22.74 -6.19
C TYR A 16 4.14 23.40 -7.04
N LYS A 17 4.04 24.71 -6.88
CA LYS A 17 3.18 25.61 -7.65
C LYS A 17 4.03 26.74 -8.21
N ILE A 18 3.79 27.10 -9.46
CA ILE A 18 4.43 28.22 -10.15
C ILE A 18 3.48 29.41 -10.08
N ASN A 19 4.02 30.59 -9.80
CA ASN A 19 3.31 31.87 -9.88
C ASN A 19 4.28 32.92 -10.44
N GLY A 20 4.12 33.30 -11.71
CA GLY A 20 5.10 34.13 -12.42
C GLY A 20 6.48 33.46 -12.44
N THR A 21 7.52 34.18 -12.02
CA THR A 21 8.89 33.65 -11.85
C THR A 21 9.16 33.11 -10.44
N SER A 22 8.11 32.82 -9.67
CA SER A 22 8.22 32.27 -8.31
C SER A 22 7.73 30.83 -8.26
N VAL A 23 8.42 30.00 -7.47
CA VAL A 23 8.05 28.60 -7.20
C VAL A 23 7.79 28.44 -5.71
N THR A 24 6.56 28.11 -5.35
CA THR A 24 6.22 27.66 -4.00
C THR A 24 6.36 26.16 -3.94
N VAL A 25 7.25 25.68 -3.09
CA VAL A 25 7.47 24.26 -2.82
C VAL A 25 6.85 23.91 -1.47
N LYS A 26 6.12 22.80 -1.38
CA LYS A 26 5.56 22.28 -0.12
C LYS A 26 5.92 20.80 0.04
N TRP A 27 6.25 20.37 1.24
CA TRP A 27 6.66 18.98 1.51
C TRP A 27 6.31 18.56 2.94
N GLY A 28 6.18 17.25 3.17
CA GLY A 28 5.90 16.73 4.50
C GLY A 28 5.53 15.26 4.48
N ARG A 29 5.07 14.74 5.62
CA ARG A 29 4.42 13.43 5.68
C ARG A 29 2.98 13.57 5.22
N VAL A 30 2.45 12.55 4.55
CA VAL A 30 1.07 12.60 4.05
C VAL A 30 0.07 12.68 5.19
N GLY A 31 -0.90 13.57 5.04
CA GLY A 31 -1.95 13.85 6.01
C GLY A 31 -1.57 14.83 7.12
N LEU A 32 -0.33 15.32 7.15
CA LEU A 32 0.09 16.44 7.99
C LEU A 32 0.20 17.73 7.16
N SER A 33 0.23 18.89 7.84
CA SER A 33 0.33 20.21 7.22
C SER A 33 1.59 20.38 6.36
N GLY A 34 2.70 19.75 6.77
CA GLY A 34 3.99 19.86 6.11
C GLY A 34 4.65 21.23 6.31
N GLN A 35 5.64 21.52 5.48
CA GLN A 35 6.40 22.76 5.42
C GLN A 35 6.33 23.33 4.00
N SER A 36 6.50 24.64 3.87
CA SER A 36 6.53 25.32 2.57
C SER A 36 7.64 26.35 2.48
N LYS A 37 8.16 26.55 1.27
CA LYS A 37 9.16 27.57 0.95
C LYS A 37 8.90 28.16 -0.44
N VAL A 38 8.97 29.48 -0.52
CA VAL A 38 8.90 30.23 -1.79
C VAL A 38 10.32 30.48 -2.29
N HIS A 39 10.53 30.25 -3.58
CA HIS A 39 11.76 30.54 -4.30
C HIS A 39 11.43 31.54 -5.42
N ASN A 40 12.09 32.70 -5.43
CA ASN A 40 11.90 33.73 -6.46
C ASN A 40 13.08 33.71 -7.43
N PHE A 41 12.81 33.88 -8.71
CA PHE A 41 13.81 33.89 -9.77
C PHE A 41 13.70 35.15 -10.63
N SER A 42 14.82 35.59 -11.19
CA SER A 42 14.88 36.77 -12.07
C SER A 42 14.37 36.47 -13.49
N SER A 43 14.33 35.19 -13.88
CA SER A 43 13.91 34.76 -15.21
C SER A 43 13.10 33.46 -15.16
N SER A 44 12.28 33.22 -16.18
CA SER A 44 11.55 31.95 -16.35
C SER A 44 12.52 30.77 -16.57
N ASP A 45 13.66 31.01 -17.21
CA ASP A 45 14.66 29.98 -17.50
C ASP A 45 15.33 29.47 -16.22
N ASP A 46 15.71 30.37 -15.31
CA ASP A 46 16.33 29.99 -14.03
C ASP A 46 15.35 29.24 -13.14
N MET A 47 14.09 29.68 -13.14
CA MET A 47 12.99 28.98 -12.50
C MET A 47 12.84 27.55 -13.05
N GLN A 48 12.81 27.39 -14.37
CA GLN A 48 12.63 26.08 -14.99
C GLN A 48 13.82 25.15 -14.72
N LYS A 49 15.06 25.66 -14.74
CA LYS A 49 16.26 24.91 -14.33
C LYS A 49 16.14 24.42 -12.89
N PHE A 50 15.67 25.26 -11.98
CA PHE A 50 15.45 24.87 -10.58
C PHE A 50 14.40 23.76 -10.46
N ILE A 51 13.26 23.90 -11.14
CA ILE A 51 12.18 22.89 -11.14
C ILE A 51 12.70 21.55 -11.66
N ASN A 52 13.34 21.55 -12.85
CA ASN A 52 13.85 20.33 -13.47
C ASN A 52 14.85 19.62 -12.56
N LYS A 53 15.78 20.38 -11.94
CA LYS A 53 16.73 19.84 -10.96
C LYS A 53 16.01 19.20 -9.77
N LYS A 54 14.99 19.87 -9.22
CA LYS A 54 14.24 19.34 -8.07
C LYS A 54 13.41 18.12 -8.41
N VAL A 55 12.74 18.11 -9.57
CA VAL A 55 11.99 16.93 -10.04
C VAL A 55 12.93 15.73 -10.21
N ALA A 56 14.06 15.91 -10.89
CA ALA A 56 15.05 14.83 -11.06
C ALA A 56 15.58 14.31 -9.71
N GLU A 57 15.88 15.21 -8.76
CA GLU A 57 16.30 14.83 -7.39
C GLU A 57 15.23 13.99 -6.68
N LYS A 58 13.95 14.37 -6.81
CA LYS A 58 12.83 13.67 -6.18
C LYS A 58 12.57 12.32 -6.83
N MET A 59 12.59 12.24 -8.16
CA MET A 59 12.43 10.97 -8.87
C MET A 59 13.53 9.96 -8.49
N ARG A 60 14.78 10.41 -8.35
CA ARG A 60 15.89 9.55 -7.87
C ARG A 60 15.69 9.05 -6.43
N LYS A 61 14.82 9.71 -5.66
CA LYS A 61 14.42 9.35 -4.28
C LYS A 61 13.05 8.64 -4.27
N ASN A 62 12.66 7.99 -5.36
CA ASN A 62 11.42 7.24 -5.50
C ASN A 62 10.14 8.07 -5.29
N TYR A 63 10.18 9.37 -5.55
CA TYR A 63 8.95 10.16 -5.65
C TYR A 63 8.33 9.96 -7.03
N ALA A 64 7.07 9.52 -7.07
CA ALA A 64 6.29 9.39 -8.29
C ALA A 64 5.29 10.55 -8.41
N PRO A 65 5.06 11.11 -9.61
CA PRO A 65 4.02 12.10 -9.83
C PRO A 65 2.63 11.52 -9.58
N VAL A 66 1.74 12.32 -9.01
CA VAL A 66 0.34 11.94 -8.73
C VAL A 66 -0.63 13.09 -9.00
N ASP A 67 -1.91 12.76 -9.18
CA ASP A 67 -2.99 13.74 -9.26
C ASP A 67 -3.55 14.13 -7.86
N ASP A 68 -4.47 15.09 -7.84
CA ASP A 68 -5.10 15.60 -6.63
C ASP A 68 -6.02 14.58 -5.97
N LYS A 69 -6.68 13.73 -6.76
CA LYS A 69 -7.58 12.69 -6.26
C LYS A 69 -6.78 11.67 -5.45
N LYS A 70 -5.68 11.18 -6.01
CA LYS A 70 -4.76 10.22 -5.39
C LYS A 70 -4.14 10.77 -4.12
N LEU A 71 -3.66 12.01 -4.11
CA LEU A 71 -3.12 12.61 -2.89
C LEU A 71 -4.19 12.70 -1.79
N LYS A 72 -5.44 13.05 -2.13
CA LYS A 72 -6.55 13.10 -1.16
C LYS A 72 -6.90 11.70 -0.61
N GLU A 73 -6.90 10.68 -1.46
CA GLU A 73 -7.10 9.29 -1.04
C GLU A 73 -6.00 8.81 -0.08
N GLU A 74 -4.75 9.15 -0.36
CA GLU A 74 -3.61 8.84 0.49
C GLU A 74 -3.70 9.59 1.84
N VAL A 75 -4.07 10.88 1.82
CA VAL A 75 -4.35 11.66 3.05
C VAL A 75 -5.46 11.02 3.87
N LYS A 76 -6.58 10.63 3.25
CA LYS A 76 -7.69 9.97 3.95
C LYS A 76 -7.24 8.65 4.57
N THR A 77 -6.43 7.88 3.84
CA THR A 77 -5.91 6.61 4.35
C THR A 77 -4.95 6.82 5.53
N ALA A 78 -4.07 7.82 5.45
CA ALA A 78 -3.19 8.20 6.55
C ALA A 78 -3.96 8.72 7.77
N GLN A 79 -5.07 9.43 7.58
CA GLN A 79 -5.95 9.86 8.68
C GLN A 79 -6.70 8.69 9.33
N GLN A 80 -7.10 7.69 8.54
CA GLN A 80 -7.80 6.49 9.03
C GLN A 80 -6.87 5.53 9.77
N LEU A 81 -5.70 5.25 9.21
CA LEU A 81 -4.74 4.31 9.80
C LEU A 81 -3.86 4.96 10.88
N GLY A 82 -3.61 6.26 10.76
CA GLY A 82 -2.61 7.03 11.49
C GLY A 82 -1.36 7.28 10.63
N HIS A 83 -0.91 8.53 10.57
CA HIS A 83 0.16 9.00 9.67
C HIS A 83 1.51 8.28 9.82
N GLN A 84 1.72 7.63 10.97
CA GLN A 84 2.92 6.89 11.30
C GLN A 84 2.91 5.46 10.76
N TYR A 85 1.75 4.88 10.48
CA TYR A 85 1.60 3.46 10.20
C TYR A 85 1.65 3.13 8.71
N LYS A 86 2.28 2.00 8.37
CA LYS A 86 2.35 1.43 7.01
C LYS A 86 2.11 -0.07 7.09
N ILE A 87 1.25 -0.63 6.25
CA ILE A 87 1.11 -2.08 6.12
C ILE A 87 2.34 -2.58 5.35
N SER A 88 3.24 -3.27 6.04
CA SER A 88 4.55 -3.66 5.53
C SER A 88 4.60 -5.10 5.03
N ARG A 89 3.73 -5.99 5.53
CA ARG A 89 3.68 -7.38 5.10
C ARG A 89 2.28 -7.95 5.25
N MET A 90 1.92 -8.84 4.33
CA MET A 90 0.66 -9.56 4.37
C MET A 90 0.87 -11.00 3.87
N LEU A 91 0.32 -11.96 4.60
CA LEU A 91 0.38 -13.38 4.25
C LEU A 91 -0.98 -14.03 4.45
N PHE A 92 -1.36 -14.91 3.53
CA PHE A 92 -2.41 -15.89 3.78
C PHE A 92 -1.82 -17.01 4.59
N VAL A 93 -2.45 -17.39 5.70
CA VAL A 93 -1.92 -18.40 6.60
C VAL A 93 -3.00 -19.33 7.14
N ASN A 94 -2.64 -20.60 7.30
CA ASN A 94 -3.36 -21.50 8.18
C ASN A 94 -2.77 -21.39 9.59
N GLN A 95 -3.62 -21.29 10.61
CA GLN A 95 -3.19 -21.31 12.00
C GLN A 95 -3.47 -22.69 12.61
N LYS A 96 -2.47 -23.25 13.28
CA LYS A 96 -2.58 -24.42 14.15
C LYS A 96 -1.73 -24.15 15.38
N ASP A 97 -2.34 -24.20 16.56
CA ASP A 97 -1.69 -23.87 17.84
C ASP A 97 -1.03 -22.49 17.80
N ASN A 98 0.28 -22.40 18.00
CA ASN A 98 1.05 -21.16 17.93
C ASN A 98 1.84 -21.01 16.62
N LYS A 99 1.49 -21.78 15.59
CA LYS A 99 2.16 -21.81 14.30
C LYS A 99 1.23 -21.36 13.17
N LEU A 100 1.73 -20.47 12.34
CA LEU A 100 1.16 -20.03 11.10
C LEU A 100 1.92 -20.70 9.95
N THR A 101 1.21 -21.32 9.01
CA THR A 101 1.80 -21.89 7.80
C THR A 101 1.31 -21.11 6.59
N HIS A 102 2.23 -20.70 5.70
CA HIS A 102 1.91 -19.85 4.57
C HIS A 102 1.04 -20.61 3.56
N LEU A 103 0.00 -19.95 3.08
CA LEU A 103 -0.85 -20.41 2.00
C LEU A 103 -0.47 -19.68 0.72
N ALA A 104 -0.47 -20.40 -0.40
CA ALA A 104 -0.25 -19.82 -1.71
C ALA A 104 -1.39 -18.87 -2.10
N LYS A 105 -2.63 -19.31 -1.85
CA LYS A 105 -3.88 -18.63 -2.24
C LYS A 105 -4.68 -18.21 -1.02
N TYR A 106 -5.55 -17.22 -1.22
CA TYR A 106 -6.50 -16.78 -0.21
C TYR A 106 -7.60 -17.83 -0.01
N ASP A 107 -7.87 -18.14 1.27
CA ASP A 107 -8.99 -18.95 1.72
C ASP A 107 -9.77 -18.17 2.79
N PRO A 108 -11.05 -17.84 2.57
CA PRO A 108 -11.86 -17.06 3.51
C PRO A 108 -12.14 -17.79 4.83
N LYS A 109 -11.90 -19.10 4.91
CA LYS A 109 -11.98 -19.89 6.14
C LYS A 109 -10.69 -19.87 6.95
N LYS A 110 -9.66 -19.17 6.46
CA LYS A 110 -8.31 -19.10 7.05
C LYS A 110 -7.99 -17.67 7.46
N TRP A 111 -6.74 -17.45 7.85
CA TRP A 111 -6.30 -16.20 8.42
C TRP A 111 -5.46 -15.39 7.45
N VAL A 112 -5.48 -14.08 7.65
CA VAL A 112 -4.59 -13.11 7.03
C VAL A 112 -3.68 -12.58 8.15
N TYR A 113 -2.39 -12.87 8.03
CA TYR A 113 -1.36 -12.28 8.87
C TYR A 113 -0.91 -10.96 8.27
N VAL A 114 -0.85 -9.91 9.08
CA VAL A 114 -0.53 -8.55 8.64
C VAL A 114 0.51 -7.95 9.58
N GLU A 115 1.58 -7.41 9.03
CA GLU A 115 2.54 -6.58 9.76
C GLU A 115 2.30 -5.11 9.43
N ILE A 116 2.21 -4.29 10.48
CA ILE A 116 2.04 -2.84 10.37
C ILE A 116 3.23 -2.19 11.04
N LEU A 117 4.09 -1.57 10.23
CA LEU A 117 5.23 -0.79 10.68
C LEU A 117 4.77 0.57 11.19
N ASN A 118 5.20 0.93 12.40
CA ASN A 118 5.21 2.32 12.84
C ASN A 118 6.51 2.99 12.41
N SER A 119 6.43 3.88 11.42
CA SER A 119 7.59 4.57 10.88
C SER A 119 8.27 5.55 11.86
N TRP A 120 7.61 5.90 12.97
CA TRP A 120 8.15 6.81 14.00
C TRP A 120 8.86 6.04 15.11
N LYS A 121 8.17 5.03 15.69
CA LYS A 121 8.73 4.20 16.76
C LYS A 121 9.62 3.07 16.27
N LYS A 122 9.55 2.75 14.97
CA LYS A 122 10.24 1.62 14.34
C LYS A 122 9.86 0.26 14.94
N ASP A 123 8.66 0.15 15.50
CA ASP A 123 8.05 -1.10 15.96
C ASP A 123 7.05 -1.65 14.93
N ILE A 124 6.74 -2.95 15.07
CA ILE A 124 5.82 -3.67 14.19
C ILE A 124 4.67 -4.21 15.03
N THR A 125 3.45 -3.78 14.71
CA THR A 125 2.22 -4.41 15.18
C THR A 125 1.87 -5.57 14.26
N ARG A 126 1.54 -6.73 14.83
CA ARG A 126 1.23 -7.95 14.08
C ARG A 126 -0.21 -8.35 14.32
N LEU A 127 -1.01 -8.34 13.27
CA LEU A 127 -2.41 -8.73 13.33
C LEU A 127 -2.63 -10.08 12.64
N LEU A 128 -3.49 -10.90 13.23
CA LEU A 128 -4.02 -12.11 12.65
C LEU A 128 -5.53 -11.93 12.50
N LEU A 129 -5.99 -11.83 11.25
CA LEU A 129 -7.35 -11.43 10.89
C LEU A 129 -8.07 -12.59 10.19
N SER A 130 -9.27 -12.94 10.64
CA SER A 130 -10.23 -13.78 9.91
C SER A 130 -11.46 -12.95 9.57
N LYS A 131 -12.46 -13.54 8.91
CA LYS A 131 -13.73 -12.88 8.60
C LYS A 131 -14.39 -12.19 9.81
N ASN A 132 -14.35 -12.84 10.97
CA ASN A 132 -15.09 -12.39 12.16
C ASN A 132 -14.18 -12.06 13.35
N GLU A 133 -12.91 -12.45 13.30
CA GLU A 133 -12.03 -12.35 14.46
C GLU A 133 -10.77 -11.55 14.11
N SER A 134 -10.22 -10.90 15.13
CA SER A 134 -8.94 -10.20 15.04
C SER A 134 -8.13 -10.47 16.31
N TYR A 135 -6.88 -10.85 16.11
CA TYR A 135 -5.91 -11.06 17.19
C TYR A 135 -4.67 -10.22 16.94
N GLU A 136 -4.06 -9.73 18.01
CA GLU A 136 -2.72 -9.15 17.98
C GLU A 136 -1.72 -10.18 18.49
N ILE A 137 -0.60 -10.34 17.78
CA ILE A 137 0.52 -11.19 18.19
C ILE A 137 1.51 -10.32 18.98
N THR A 138 1.61 -10.57 20.28
CA THR A 138 2.43 -9.79 21.21
C THR A 138 3.67 -10.55 21.70
N GLY A 139 3.67 -11.88 21.62
CA GLY A 139 4.85 -12.69 21.93
C GLY A 139 5.91 -12.62 20.82
N GLY A 140 7.14 -13.03 21.16
CA GLY A 140 8.24 -13.14 20.19
C GLY A 140 7.83 -13.97 18.97
N VAL A 141 8.35 -13.57 17.80
CA VAL A 141 8.06 -14.19 16.51
C VAL A 141 9.32 -14.81 15.95
N THR A 142 9.21 -16.07 15.49
CA THR A 142 10.29 -16.80 14.84
C THR A 142 9.85 -17.19 13.43
N GLU A 143 10.64 -16.78 12.43
CA GLU A 143 10.44 -17.17 11.03
C GLU A 143 11.05 -18.54 10.78
N GLY A 144 10.28 -19.41 10.13
CA GLY A 144 10.73 -20.67 9.57
C GLY A 144 10.43 -20.73 8.07
N TYR A 145 10.85 -21.81 7.41
CA TYR A 145 10.50 -22.00 6.01
C TYR A 145 8.97 -22.05 5.84
N LYS A 146 8.43 -21.06 5.11
CA LYS A 146 6.98 -20.89 4.88
C LYS A 146 6.12 -20.98 6.15
N SER A 147 6.67 -20.59 7.29
CA SER A 147 5.95 -20.62 8.56
C SER A 147 6.43 -19.57 9.54
N ILE A 148 5.55 -19.21 10.46
CA ILE A 148 5.81 -18.27 11.54
C ILE A 148 5.34 -18.92 12.83
N THR A 149 6.19 -18.98 13.84
CA THR A 149 5.79 -19.37 15.20
C THR A 149 5.73 -18.10 16.06
N TYR A 150 4.71 -18.00 16.92
CA TYR A 150 4.56 -16.86 17.81
C TYR A 150 4.42 -17.30 19.28
N GLY A 151 4.82 -16.42 20.20
CA GLY A 151 4.68 -16.67 21.64
C GLY A 151 3.23 -16.70 22.08
N GLN A 152 2.52 -15.57 21.93
CA GLN A 152 1.13 -15.39 22.39
C GLN A 152 0.36 -14.51 21.40
N LYS A 153 -0.97 -14.70 21.37
CA LYS A 153 -1.90 -13.81 20.69
C LYS A 153 -3.05 -13.44 21.62
N SER A 154 -3.54 -12.21 21.53
CA SER A 154 -4.67 -11.72 22.32
C SER A 154 -5.76 -11.17 21.40
N PRO A 155 -7.06 -11.37 21.70
CA PRO A 155 -8.14 -10.72 20.95
C PRO A 155 -7.91 -9.21 20.90
N THR A 156 -8.12 -8.61 19.74
CA THR A 156 -7.97 -7.16 19.56
C THR A 156 -9.13 -6.61 18.73
N SER A 157 -9.51 -5.38 18.99
CA SER A 157 -10.59 -4.70 18.27
C SER A 157 -10.43 -3.18 18.37
N GLY A 158 -11.28 -2.45 17.66
CA GLY A 158 -11.33 -0.99 17.72
C GLY A 158 -10.89 -0.31 16.42
N ASN A 159 -10.80 1.02 16.46
CA ASN A 159 -10.68 1.85 15.25
C ASN A 159 -9.45 1.53 14.41
N PHE A 160 -8.31 1.28 15.04
CA PHE A 160 -7.08 0.93 14.32
C PHE A 160 -7.22 -0.39 13.55
N VAL A 161 -7.70 -1.45 14.21
CA VAL A 161 -7.91 -2.77 13.60
C VAL A 161 -8.95 -2.66 12.47
N ASN A 162 -10.05 -1.95 12.71
CA ASN A 162 -11.10 -1.71 11.71
C ASN A 162 -10.59 -0.92 10.50
N ALA A 163 -9.69 0.05 10.72
CA ALA A 163 -9.03 0.79 9.65
C ALA A 163 -8.14 -0.12 8.80
N VAL A 164 -7.33 -0.98 9.43
CA VAL A 164 -6.51 -1.98 8.71
C VAL A 164 -7.40 -2.90 7.87
N ARG A 165 -8.46 -3.47 8.45
CA ARG A 165 -9.42 -4.34 7.73
C ARG A 165 -10.04 -3.62 6.54
N GLY A 166 -10.56 -2.41 6.76
CA GLY A 166 -11.20 -1.61 5.72
C GLY A 166 -10.24 -1.22 4.58
N ILE A 167 -8.98 -0.93 4.90
CA ILE A 167 -7.93 -0.69 3.90
C ILE A 167 -7.71 -1.94 3.07
N LEU A 168 -7.42 -3.08 3.70
CA LEU A 168 -7.15 -4.34 3.01
C LEU A 168 -8.32 -4.77 2.11
N ARG A 169 -9.56 -4.64 2.59
CA ARG A 169 -10.77 -4.96 1.81
C ARG A 169 -10.88 -4.07 0.58
N ARG A 170 -10.84 -2.74 0.74
CA ARG A 170 -10.91 -1.77 -0.36
C ARG A 170 -9.84 -2.02 -1.43
N LEU A 171 -8.65 -2.41 -0.99
CA LEU A 171 -7.55 -2.73 -1.91
C LEU A 171 -7.83 -4.01 -2.70
N SER A 172 -8.33 -5.06 -2.04
CA SER A 172 -8.75 -6.27 -2.77
C SER A 172 -9.82 -5.95 -3.81
N GLU A 173 -10.79 -5.08 -3.48
CA GLU A 173 -11.82 -4.64 -4.43
C GLU A 173 -11.19 -3.92 -5.63
N GLN A 174 -10.28 -2.97 -5.41
CA GLN A 174 -9.57 -2.26 -6.48
C GLN A 174 -8.74 -3.20 -7.37
N VAL A 175 -7.99 -4.14 -6.77
CA VAL A 175 -7.21 -5.14 -7.51
C VAL A 175 -8.14 -5.97 -8.39
N VAL A 176 -9.23 -6.49 -7.82
CA VAL A 176 -10.20 -7.35 -8.51
C VAL A 176 -10.86 -6.61 -9.67
N GLU A 177 -11.25 -5.35 -9.50
CA GLU A 177 -11.88 -4.56 -10.56
C GLU A 177 -10.95 -4.36 -11.76
N VAL A 178 -9.66 -4.10 -11.54
CA VAL A 178 -8.74 -3.95 -12.67
C VAL A 178 -8.38 -5.29 -13.31
N VAL A 179 -8.25 -6.36 -12.51
CA VAL A 179 -8.10 -7.72 -13.05
C VAL A 179 -9.29 -8.08 -13.94
N LYS A 180 -10.53 -7.86 -13.48
CA LYS A 180 -11.76 -8.07 -14.29
C LYS A 180 -11.78 -7.21 -15.56
N ALA A 181 -11.48 -5.92 -15.45
CA ALA A 181 -11.46 -5.01 -16.60
C ALA A 181 -10.45 -5.47 -17.65
N ARG A 182 -9.25 -5.88 -17.23
CA ARG A 182 -8.20 -6.38 -18.13
C ARG A 182 -8.59 -7.70 -18.79
N ILE A 183 -9.19 -8.64 -18.06
CA ILE A 183 -9.74 -9.88 -18.64
C ILE A 183 -10.81 -9.57 -19.69
N THR A 184 -11.69 -8.61 -19.40
CA THR A 184 -12.76 -8.20 -20.32
C THR A 184 -12.20 -7.57 -21.60
N LEU A 185 -11.15 -6.74 -21.48
CA LEU A 185 -10.46 -6.11 -22.62
C LEU A 185 -9.63 -7.11 -23.45
N SER A 186 -9.08 -8.17 -22.83
CA SER A 186 -8.40 -9.27 -23.53
C SER A 186 -9.35 -10.18 -24.34
N GLY A 187 -10.67 -9.92 -24.31
CA GLY A 187 -11.70 -10.60 -25.08
C GLY A 187 -12.33 -11.77 -24.31
N ALA A 188 -13.64 -11.98 -24.31
CA ALA A 188 -14.39 -12.51 -25.47
C ALA A 188 -13.78 -13.76 -26.16
N ARG A 189 -12.66 -14.32 -25.70
CA ARG A 189 -12.01 -15.53 -26.25
C ARG A 189 -11.80 -16.70 -25.27
N LYS A 190 -12.02 -16.51 -23.96
CA LYS A 190 -11.87 -17.58 -22.95
C LYS A 190 -13.06 -17.64 -21.99
N LEU A 191 -14.29 -17.62 -22.51
CA LEU A 191 -15.50 -17.72 -21.69
C LEU A 191 -15.71 -19.10 -21.03
N ASP A 192 -14.83 -20.10 -21.21
CA ASP A 192 -15.03 -21.43 -20.63
C ASP A 192 -13.77 -22.18 -20.17
N MET A 193 -12.56 -21.59 -20.19
CA MET A 193 -11.36 -22.33 -19.75
C MET A 193 -10.44 -21.42 -18.96
N GLY A 194 -10.32 -21.71 -17.67
CA GLY A 194 -9.54 -20.97 -16.69
C GLY A 194 -8.22 -20.44 -17.26
N GLY A 195 -8.09 -19.11 -17.30
CA GLY A 195 -6.81 -18.47 -17.65
C GLY A 195 -5.69 -18.98 -16.75
N ASP A 196 -4.48 -19.11 -17.29
CA ASP A 196 -3.31 -19.52 -16.52
C ASP A 196 -3.12 -18.56 -15.34
N GLU A 197 -2.89 -19.09 -14.14
CA GLU A 197 -2.62 -18.30 -12.93
C GLU A 197 -1.52 -17.24 -13.14
N GLN A 198 -0.58 -17.54 -14.05
CA GLN A 198 0.50 -16.65 -14.49
C GLN A 198 -0.02 -15.40 -15.23
N GLU A 199 -1.07 -15.55 -16.05
CA GLU A 199 -1.71 -14.48 -16.81
C GLU A 199 -2.48 -13.56 -15.86
N TYR A 200 -3.16 -14.12 -14.85
CA TYR A 200 -3.82 -13.35 -13.79
C TYR A 200 -2.82 -12.59 -12.91
N ALA A 201 -1.73 -13.24 -12.51
CA ALA A 201 -0.70 -12.61 -11.67
C ALA A 201 -0.01 -11.46 -12.41
N THR A 202 0.33 -11.63 -13.68
CA THR A 202 0.89 -10.58 -14.54
C THR A 202 -0.12 -9.45 -14.75
N ALA A 203 -1.38 -9.81 -15.05
CA ALA A 203 -2.46 -8.85 -15.24
C ALA A 203 -2.65 -7.96 -14.01
N ALA A 204 -2.66 -8.58 -12.82
CA ALA A 204 -2.75 -7.92 -11.54
C ALA A 204 -1.50 -7.10 -11.22
N LEU A 205 -0.29 -7.60 -11.47
CA LEU A 205 0.94 -6.87 -11.21
C LEU A 205 1.04 -5.59 -12.06
N ASP A 206 0.86 -5.65 -13.38
CA ASP A 206 0.95 -4.39 -14.17
C ASP A 206 -0.22 -3.46 -13.86
N ALA A 207 -1.39 -4.01 -13.54
CA ALA A 207 -2.53 -3.23 -13.05
C ALA A 207 -2.17 -2.48 -11.76
N LEU A 208 -1.53 -3.14 -10.81
CA LEU A 208 -1.15 -2.58 -9.52
C LEU A 208 0.00 -1.58 -9.65
N GLU A 209 0.95 -1.83 -10.54
CA GLU A 209 1.99 -0.86 -10.92
C GLU A 209 1.38 0.38 -11.59
N SER A 210 0.39 0.21 -12.48
CA SER A 210 -0.31 1.33 -13.12
C SER A 210 -1.21 2.11 -12.15
N MET A 211 -1.77 1.43 -11.14
CA MET A 211 -2.59 2.04 -10.09
C MET A 211 -1.76 2.82 -9.05
N ASN A 212 -0.44 2.69 -9.10
CA ASN A 212 0.51 3.35 -8.21
C ASN A 212 0.05 3.20 -6.75
N ILE A 213 -0.20 1.96 -6.31
CA ILE A 213 -0.68 1.69 -4.94
C ILE A 213 0.48 1.97 -3.98
N THR A 214 0.37 3.11 -3.31
CA THR A 214 1.50 3.78 -2.70
C THR A 214 1.75 3.34 -1.25
N ASN A 215 0.72 3.11 -0.44
CA ASN A 215 0.89 2.98 1.00
C ASN A 215 1.25 1.57 1.53
N MET A 216 1.67 0.65 0.66
CA MET A 216 1.99 -0.72 1.00
C MET A 216 3.28 -1.18 0.35
N ASP A 217 3.90 -2.16 0.99
CA ASP A 217 5.05 -2.86 0.42
C ASP A 217 4.65 -3.66 -0.85
N LYS A 218 5.58 -3.77 -1.81
CA LYS A 218 5.36 -4.55 -3.05
C LYS A 218 5.00 -6.01 -2.76
N SER A 219 5.53 -6.58 -1.67
CA SER A 219 5.21 -7.95 -1.25
C SER A 219 3.74 -8.12 -0.84
N VAL A 220 3.13 -7.10 -0.23
CA VAL A 220 1.70 -7.06 0.11
C VAL A 220 0.87 -7.03 -1.18
N VAL A 221 1.26 -6.14 -2.10
CA VAL A 221 0.61 -5.97 -3.41
C VAL A 221 0.63 -7.26 -4.23
N SER A 222 1.78 -7.94 -4.29
CA SER A 222 1.92 -9.25 -4.94
C SER A 222 0.99 -10.31 -4.33
N LYS A 223 0.69 -10.23 -3.03
CA LYS A 223 -0.21 -11.17 -2.37
C LYS A 223 -1.67 -10.98 -2.79
N PHE A 224 -2.10 -9.75 -3.06
CA PHE A 224 -3.41 -9.50 -3.66
C PHE A 224 -3.51 -10.05 -5.09
N ALA A 225 -2.43 -10.01 -5.87
CA ALA A 225 -2.42 -10.60 -7.21
C ALA A 225 -2.71 -12.11 -7.20
N THR A 226 -2.32 -12.84 -6.14
CA THR A 226 -2.60 -14.28 -6.01
C THR A 226 -4.05 -14.61 -5.62
N MET A 227 -4.91 -13.60 -5.43
CA MET A 227 -6.33 -13.77 -5.12
C MET A 227 -7.22 -13.99 -6.34
N GLY A 228 -6.74 -13.65 -7.55
CA GLY A 228 -7.56 -13.66 -8.75
C GLY A 228 -8.72 -12.67 -8.64
N THR A 229 -9.96 -13.15 -8.84
CA THR A 229 -11.19 -12.34 -8.77
C THR A 229 -11.85 -12.32 -7.38
N ARG A 230 -11.22 -12.91 -6.36
CA ARG A 230 -11.76 -12.98 -5.00
C ARG A 230 -11.50 -11.69 -4.23
N VAL A 231 -12.50 -11.22 -3.51
CA VAL A 231 -12.39 -10.10 -2.55
C VAL A 231 -12.02 -10.64 -1.16
N LEU A 232 -11.23 -9.89 -0.39
CA LEU A 232 -10.95 -10.25 1.00
C LEU A 232 -12.20 -10.08 1.85
N ASP A 233 -12.66 -11.18 2.45
CA ASP A 233 -13.74 -11.21 3.41
C ASP A 233 -13.15 -10.95 4.81
N LEU A 234 -12.88 -9.66 5.09
CA LEU A 234 -12.42 -9.08 6.36
C LEU A 234 -13.35 -7.91 6.76
#